data_AF-A0AA86NJX6-F1
#
_entry.id   AF-A0AA86NJX6-F1
#
_cell.length_a   1.000
_cell.length_b   1.000
_cell.length_c   1.000
_cell.angle_alpha   90.00
_cell.angle_beta   90.00
_cell.angle_gamma   90.00
#
_symmetry.space_group_name_H-M   'P 1'
#
loop_
_entity.id
_entity.type
_entity.pdbx_description
1 polymer ?
#
loop_
_entity_poly.entity_id
_entity_poly.type
_entity_poly.pdbx_seq_one_letter_code
_entity_poly.pdbx_strand_id
1 'polypeptide(L)'
;MSVLMRRENTLIIEPGSDISKIQIINFILLPNSKKHFEGPPLYQNRLLRIISLFIKNKTYNKSKKEEFFLTASCAEPEGIVAVCKCLDAIKNEITPEFTFEFAKQYGFLQIMKTDDFDMQYFQDTLPWFMNSINQLNQQEEKKDLTQNLIEAFKKELDLTEAATQAKQLCSDQKSWIELLCKASLQSLDVSKFGIQQSQQQFSQLIPMLKQEINSVHLQGFLMDLLMKECYEHPSLCEMFKPCLMILYNAQIIDGNVIIAWYERAQGNGKATFGKQIFRFVEWLKAE
;
A
#
# COMPACT_ATOMS: atom_id res chain seq x y z
N MET A 1 62.90 -0.62 33.79
CA MET A 1 63.28 -0.50 32.35
C MET A 1 62.80 -1.79 31.69
N SER A 2 62.03 -1.83 30.61
CA SER A 2 61.82 -0.90 29.51
C SER A 2 60.59 -1.35 28.70
N VAL A 3 59.94 -0.34 28.13
CA VAL A 3 58.87 -0.30 27.11
C VAL A 3 58.96 -1.40 26.03
N LEU A 4 57.81 -2.01 25.71
CA LEU A 4 57.58 -2.78 24.48
C LEU A 4 56.62 -2.00 23.57
N MET A 5 57.17 -1.42 22.49
CA MET A 5 56.40 -0.94 21.34
C MET A 5 55.87 -2.13 20.53
N ARG A 6 54.66 -2.02 19.98
CA ARG A 6 54.19 -2.88 18.87
C ARG A 6 53.83 -2.01 17.66
N ARG A 7 54.50 -2.33 16.53
CA ARG A 7 54.20 -1.88 15.17
C ARG A 7 53.02 -2.64 14.56
N GLU A 8 52.31 -1.92 13.69
CA GLU A 8 51.72 -2.34 12.41
C GLU A 8 50.87 -3.62 12.35
N ASN A 9 49.56 -3.44 12.12
CA ASN A 9 48.70 -4.46 11.49
C ASN A 9 48.11 -3.88 10.20
N THR A 10 48.79 -4.18 9.10
CA THR A 10 48.29 -4.09 7.73
C THR A 10 47.29 -5.23 7.52
N LEU A 11 46.04 -4.91 7.17
CA LEU A 11 45.04 -5.91 6.77
C LEU A 11 45.13 -6.11 5.26
N ILE A 12 45.52 -7.32 4.85
CA ILE A 12 45.51 -7.81 3.48
C ILE A 12 44.05 -8.05 3.06
N ILE A 13 43.66 -7.49 1.92
CA ILE A 13 42.31 -7.56 1.35
C ILE A 13 42.28 -8.69 0.30
N GLU A 14 41.32 -9.61 0.41
CA GLU A 14 41.08 -10.65 -0.61
C GLU A 14 40.44 -10.08 -1.89
N PRO A 15 40.76 -10.64 -3.07
CA PRO A 15 40.24 -10.14 -4.34
C PRO A 15 38.77 -10.55 -4.52
N GLY A 16 37.87 -9.56 -4.44
CA GLY A 16 36.41 -9.73 -4.59
C GLY A 16 35.58 -8.78 -3.72
N SER A 17 36.20 -7.97 -2.86
CA SER A 17 35.50 -7.00 -2.02
C SER A 17 34.97 -5.81 -2.83
N ASP A 18 33.65 -5.70 -2.89
CA ASP A 18 32.90 -4.57 -3.43
C ASP A 18 33.30 -3.25 -2.72
N ILE A 19 34.06 -2.42 -3.42
CA ILE A 19 34.78 -1.23 -2.95
C ILE A 19 33.82 -0.10 -2.47
N SER A 20 32.53 -0.24 -2.74
CA SER A 20 31.45 0.66 -2.32
C SER A 20 31.14 0.64 -0.81
N LYS A 21 31.45 -0.45 -0.09
CA LYS A 21 31.09 -0.62 1.35
C LYS A 21 32.04 0.06 2.35
N ILE A 22 33.28 0.33 1.95
CA ILE A 22 34.33 0.86 2.83
C ILE A 22 34.32 2.40 2.85
N GLN A 23 33.89 3.04 1.76
CA GLN A 23 33.81 4.50 1.69
C GLN A 23 32.75 5.09 2.61
N ILE A 24 31.61 4.40 2.81
CA ILE A 24 30.51 4.92 3.64
C ILE A 24 30.80 4.82 5.14
N ILE A 25 31.40 3.72 5.59
CA ILE A 25 31.86 3.58 6.99
C ILE A 25 32.94 4.63 7.28
N ASN A 26 33.82 4.90 6.31
CA ASN A 26 34.77 5.99 6.43
C ASN A 26 34.09 7.36 6.40
N PHE A 27 33.12 7.64 5.52
CA PHE A 27 32.40 8.91 5.50
C PHE A 27 31.71 9.19 6.84
N ILE A 28 31.06 8.18 7.43
CA ILE A 28 30.36 8.27 8.71
C ILE A 28 31.33 8.35 9.90
N LEU A 29 32.48 7.68 9.87
CA LEU A 29 33.47 7.66 10.97
C LEU A 29 34.60 8.69 10.83
N LEU A 30 34.66 9.45 9.73
CA LEU A 30 35.67 10.48 9.53
C LEU A 30 35.46 11.65 10.51
N PRO A 31 36.52 12.27 11.03
CA PRO A 31 36.42 13.44 11.92
C PRO A 31 35.63 14.62 11.32
N ASN A 32 35.49 14.67 9.98
CA ASN A 32 34.77 15.72 9.27
C ASN A 32 33.25 15.46 9.15
N SER A 33 32.75 14.23 9.28
CA SER A 33 31.29 13.99 9.33
C SER A 33 30.67 14.39 10.65
N LYS A 34 31.46 14.38 11.73
CA LYS A 34 31.11 14.99 13.02
C LYS A 34 30.83 16.49 12.91
N LYS A 35 31.31 17.17 11.86
CA LYS A 35 30.99 18.59 11.63
C LYS A 35 29.60 18.81 11.02
N HIS A 36 28.99 17.77 10.46
CA HIS A 36 27.64 17.87 9.86
C HIS A 36 26.53 17.56 10.85
N PHE A 37 26.84 16.88 11.95
CA PHE A 37 25.92 16.64 13.06
C PHE A 37 26.27 17.61 14.18
N GLU A 38 25.31 18.43 14.60
CA GLU A 38 25.41 19.24 15.81
C GLU A 38 24.60 18.49 16.88
N GLY A 39 25.19 18.29 18.06
CA GLY A 39 24.63 17.50 19.16
C GLY A 39 25.69 16.77 19.98
N PRO A 40 25.36 16.20 21.15
CA PRO A 40 26.32 15.54 22.03
C PRO A 40 27.07 14.39 21.33
N PRO A 41 28.41 14.23 21.53
CA PRO A 41 29.21 13.22 20.82
C PRO A 41 28.71 11.77 20.97
N LEU A 42 28.06 11.46 22.10
CA LEU A 42 27.44 10.16 22.35
C LEU A 42 26.23 9.90 21.45
N TYR A 43 25.44 10.94 21.17
CA TYR A 43 24.26 10.88 20.30
C TYR A 43 24.67 10.70 18.84
N GLN A 44 25.62 11.52 18.37
CA GLN A 44 26.17 11.42 17.00
C GLN A 44 26.74 10.03 16.69
N ASN A 45 27.63 9.52 17.57
CA ASN A 45 28.24 8.21 17.36
C ASN A 45 27.21 7.06 17.34
N ARG A 46 26.08 7.21 18.02
CA ARG A 46 24.99 6.21 18.04
C ARG A 46 24.15 6.27 16.76
N LEU A 47 23.77 7.46 16.30
CA LEU A 47 23.11 7.68 15.01
C LEU A 47 23.95 7.13 13.86
N LEU A 48 25.22 7.52 13.81
CA LEU A 48 26.20 7.05 12.83
C LEU A 48 26.36 5.52 12.87
N ARG A 49 26.32 4.91 14.07
CA ARG A 49 26.34 3.44 14.22
C ARG A 49 25.08 2.79 13.66
N ILE A 50 23.89 3.33 13.89
CA ILE A 50 22.64 2.80 13.29
C ILE A 50 22.67 2.92 11.77
N ILE A 51 23.05 4.08 11.24
CA ILE A 51 23.18 4.30 9.79
C ILE A 51 24.17 3.29 9.21
N SER A 52 25.35 3.13 9.83
CA SER A 52 26.37 2.18 9.35
C SER A 52 25.91 0.72 9.38
N LEU A 53 25.17 0.31 10.42
CA LEU A 53 24.62 -1.05 10.52
C LEU A 53 23.52 -1.28 9.49
N PHE A 54 22.72 -0.26 9.22
CA PHE A 54 21.63 -0.31 8.25
C PHE A 54 22.15 -0.39 6.81
N ILE A 55 23.09 0.49 6.43
CA ILE A 55 23.74 0.48 5.11
C ILE A 55 24.47 -0.84 4.88
N LYS A 56 25.13 -1.38 5.92
CA LYS A 56 25.89 -2.63 5.81
C LYS A 56 25.02 -3.87 5.59
N ASN A 57 23.88 -3.96 6.28
CA ASN A 57 23.13 -5.22 6.38
C ASN A 57 21.81 -5.23 5.59
N LYS A 58 21.33 -4.07 5.10
CA LYS A 58 20.00 -3.89 4.45
C LYS A 58 18.80 -4.46 5.25
N THR A 59 19.04 -4.90 6.48
CA THR A 59 18.10 -5.51 7.41
C THR A 59 18.63 -5.22 8.81
N TYR A 60 17.76 -4.76 9.71
CA TYR A 60 18.09 -4.61 11.12
C TYR A 60 16.95 -5.20 11.95
N ASN A 61 17.31 -6.13 12.84
CA ASN A 61 16.34 -6.88 13.62
C ASN A 61 15.86 -6.03 14.80
N LYS A 62 14.56 -5.78 14.82
CA LYS A 62 13.79 -4.96 15.76
C LYS A 62 13.81 -5.51 17.21
N SER A 63 14.35 -6.71 17.45
CA SER A 63 14.27 -7.37 18.75
C SER A 63 14.95 -6.59 19.90
N LYS A 64 14.12 -5.99 20.75
CA LYS A 64 14.34 -5.63 22.17
C LYS A 64 15.23 -4.42 22.51
N LYS A 65 15.20 -3.32 21.73
CA LYS A 65 15.70 -2.00 22.18
C LYS A 65 14.84 -0.84 21.68
N GLU A 66 13.53 -1.03 21.73
CA GLU A 66 12.54 -0.14 21.12
C GLU A 66 12.00 0.86 22.15
N GLU A 67 12.59 2.06 22.11
CA GLU A 67 12.08 3.36 22.57
C GLU A 67 13.25 4.36 22.52
N PHE A 68 14.48 3.88 22.69
CA PHE A 68 15.65 4.71 22.96
C PHE A 68 16.00 5.76 21.89
N PHE A 69 15.88 5.43 20.60
CA PHE A 69 16.17 6.38 19.52
C PHE A 69 15.14 7.51 19.47
N LEU A 70 13.89 7.19 19.79
CA LEU A 70 12.77 8.11 19.79
C LEU A 70 12.83 9.02 21.03
N THR A 71 13.03 8.42 22.22
CA THR A 71 13.18 9.16 23.50
C THR A 71 14.39 10.10 23.51
N ALA A 72 15.51 9.72 22.88
CA ALA A 72 16.70 10.58 22.82
C ALA A 72 16.59 11.72 21.80
N SER A 73 15.77 11.57 20.75
CA SER A 73 15.58 12.59 19.72
C SER A 73 14.54 13.64 20.13
N CYS A 74 13.51 13.24 20.90
CA CYS A 74 12.52 14.15 21.49
C CYS A 74 13.04 14.96 22.68
N ALA A 75 14.18 14.56 23.28
CA ALA A 75 14.70 15.20 24.49
C ALA A 75 15.60 16.42 24.20
N GLU A 76 16.09 16.60 22.98
CA GLU A 76 17.01 17.68 22.60
C GLU A 76 16.55 18.35 21.29
N PRO A 77 16.40 19.69 21.24
CA PRO A 77 15.96 20.43 20.04
C PRO A 77 16.82 20.16 18.78
N GLU A 78 18.09 19.80 18.98
CA GLU A 78 19.06 19.50 17.90
C GLU A 78 18.87 18.09 17.30
N GLY A 79 18.13 17.22 17.99
CA GLY A 79 17.90 15.83 17.58
C GLY A 79 17.19 15.73 16.23
N ILE A 80 16.23 16.60 15.96
CA ILE A 80 15.47 16.63 14.71
C ILE A 80 16.34 17.04 13.52
N VAL A 81 17.22 18.02 13.71
CA VAL A 81 18.18 18.45 12.68
C VAL A 81 19.08 17.28 12.29
N ALA A 82 19.59 16.53 13.27
CA ALA A 82 20.40 15.34 13.04
C ALA A 82 19.61 14.25 12.31
N VAL A 83 18.37 13.97 12.72
CA VAL A 83 17.50 13.00 12.06
C VAL A 83 17.24 13.39 10.60
N CYS A 84 16.93 14.66 10.32
CA CYS A 84 16.68 15.11 8.96
C CYS A 84 17.89 14.91 8.05
N LYS A 85 19.09 15.29 8.54
CA LYS A 85 20.36 15.08 7.82
C LYS A 85 20.65 13.60 7.58
N CYS A 86 20.35 12.74 8.55
CA CYS A 86 20.50 11.30 8.41
C CYS A 86 19.57 10.73 7.34
N LEU A 87 18.28 11.10 7.36
CA LEU A 87 17.32 10.62 6.38
C LEU A 87 17.70 11.08 4.96
N ASP A 88 18.14 12.34 4.79
CA ASP A 88 18.58 12.81 3.48
C ASP A 88 19.84 12.09 2.98
N ALA A 89 20.81 11.81 3.87
CA ALA A 89 21.98 11.02 3.53
C ALA A 89 21.61 9.58 3.11
N ILE A 90 20.72 8.90 3.83
CA ILE A 90 20.27 7.54 3.46
C ILE A 90 19.51 7.58 2.13
N LYS A 91 18.65 8.58 1.91
CA LYS A 91 17.90 8.78 0.66
C LYS A 91 18.85 8.96 -0.53
N ASN A 92 19.90 9.75 -0.40
CA ASN A 92 20.87 10.00 -1.47
C ASN A 92 21.72 8.76 -1.81
N GLU A 93 21.94 7.86 -0.84
CA GLU A 93 22.73 6.63 -1.03
C GLU A 93 21.90 5.42 -1.49
N ILE A 94 20.60 5.37 -1.14
CA ILE A 94 19.71 4.24 -1.48
C ILE A 94 18.59 4.72 -2.41
N THR A 95 17.43 5.06 -1.85
CA THR A 95 16.23 5.53 -2.57
C THR A 95 15.29 6.19 -1.56
N PRO A 96 14.49 7.19 -1.94
CA PRO A 96 13.46 7.77 -1.08
C PRO A 96 12.47 6.76 -0.49
N GLU A 97 12.05 5.77 -1.28
CA GLU A 97 11.06 4.78 -0.89
C GLU A 97 11.58 3.89 0.24
N PHE A 98 12.80 3.37 0.10
CA PHE A 98 13.44 2.55 1.12
C PHE A 98 13.73 3.34 2.41
N THR A 99 14.15 4.60 2.28
CA THR A 99 14.38 5.48 3.44
C THR A 99 13.08 5.79 4.17
N PHE A 100 11.98 5.98 3.44
CA PHE A 100 10.66 6.19 4.04
C PHE A 100 10.16 4.95 4.78
N GLU A 101 10.27 3.76 4.18
CA GLU A 101 9.90 2.50 4.84
C GLU A 101 10.76 2.23 6.08
N PHE A 102 12.04 2.60 6.04
CA PHE A 102 12.89 2.61 7.23
C PHE A 102 12.30 3.52 8.31
N ALA A 103 12.04 4.79 8.00
CA ALA A 103 11.48 5.74 8.97
C ALA A 103 10.15 5.24 9.58
N LYS A 104 9.30 4.62 8.76
CA LYS A 104 8.05 3.99 9.19
C LYS A 104 8.28 2.82 10.14
N GLN A 105 9.20 1.90 9.82
CA GLN A 105 9.47 0.70 10.63
C GLN A 105 9.89 1.03 12.08
N TYR A 106 10.60 2.14 12.26
CA TYR A 106 11.14 2.59 13.55
C TYR A 106 10.27 3.63 14.27
N GLY A 107 9.04 3.88 13.82
CA GLY A 107 8.09 4.73 14.53
C GLY A 107 8.36 6.24 14.44
N PHE A 108 9.20 6.69 13.49
CA PHE A 108 9.45 8.13 13.30
C PHE A 108 8.17 8.92 12.98
N LEU A 109 7.23 8.30 12.27
CA LEU A 109 5.92 8.86 11.98
C LEU A 109 5.08 9.14 13.24
N GLN A 110 5.32 8.42 14.35
CA GLN A 110 4.59 8.62 15.60
C GLN A 110 5.11 9.83 16.38
N ILE A 111 6.42 10.12 16.29
CA ILE A 111 7.02 11.32 16.91
C ILE A 111 6.54 12.59 16.23
N MET A 112 6.53 12.62 14.91
CA MET A 112 6.13 13.81 14.17
C MET A 112 4.69 14.25 14.45
N LYS A 113 3.84 13.34 14.97
CA LYS A 113 2.46 13.65 15.33
C LYS A 113 2.32 14.37 16.68
N THR A 114 3.39 14.52 17.46
CA THR A 114 3.32 15.06 18.84
C THR A 114 3.73 16.52 18.98
N ASP A 115 4.37 17.15 17.97
CA ASP A 115 4.80 18.56 18.04
C ASP A 115 4.68 19.26 16.66
N ASP A 116 4.01 20.41 16.62
CA ASP A 116 3.79 21.22 15.41
C ASP A 116 5.09 21.86 14.89
N PHE A 117 6.05 22.16 15.78
CA PHE A 117 7.34 22.76 15.40
C PHE A 117 8.17 21.80 14.54
N ASP A 118 8.16 20.52 14.90
CA ASP A 118 8.91 19.46 14.23
C ASP A 118 8.41 19.28 12.80
N MET A 119 7.08 19.30 12.62
CA MET A 119 6.45 19.12 11.31
C MET A 119 6.84 20.22 10.32
N GLN A 120 6.89 21.47 10.75
CA GLN A 120 7.30 22.57 9.88
C GLN A 120 8.76 22.42 9.44
N TYR A 121 9.65 22.06 10.36
CA TYR A 121 11.07 21.86 10.03
C TYR A 121 11.29 20.70 9.05
N PHE A 122 10.57 19.58 9.23
CA PHE A 122 10.59 18.46 8.30
C PHE A 122 10.05 18.86 6.92
N GLN A 123 9.01 19.70 6.86
CA GLN A 123 8.46 20.19 5.61
C GLN A 123 9.45 21.07 4.83
N ASP A 124 10.16 21.94 5.55
CA ASP A 124 11.14 22.83 4.93
C ASP A 124 12.43 22.09 4.52
N THR A 125 12.83 21.06 5.29
CA THR A 125 14.12 20.37 5.10
C THR A 125 14.02 19.11 4.24
N LEU A 126 12.90 18.38 4.30
CA LEU A 126 12.70 17.11 3.59
C LEU A 126 11.36 17.06 2.81
N PRO A 127 11.19 17.85 1.73
CA PRO A 127 9.95 17.86 0.95
C PRO A 127 9.58 16.47 0.39
N TRP A 128 10.58 15.67 0.01
CA TRP A 128 10.37 14.30 -0.48
C TRP A 128 9.73 13.41 0.59
N PHE A 129 10.10 13.59 1.87
CA PHE A 129 9.60 12.78 2.97
C PHE A 129 8.16 13.16 3.28
N MET A 130 7.84 14.46 3.26
CA MET A 130 6.46 14.95 3.39
C MET A 130 5.55 14.46 2.26
N ASN A 131 6.05 14.42 1.02
CA ASN A 131 5.30 13.83 -0.09
C ASN A 131 4.98 12.35 0.18
N SER A 132 5.93 11.57 0.70
CA SER A 132 5.69 10.18 1.07
C SER A 132 4.69 10.03 2.23
N ILE A 133 4.71 10.93 3.22
CA ILE A 133 3.70 10.96 4.29
C ILE A 133 2.31 11.25 3.72
N ASN A 134 2.20 12.25 2.85
CA ASN A 134 0.93 12.61 2.23
C ASN A 134 0.38 11.47 1.36
N GLN A 135 1.24 10.79 0.61
CA GLN A 135 0.86 9.59 -0.14
C GLN A 135 0.40 8.46 0.78
N LEU A 136 1.08 8.23 1.90
CA LEU A 136 0.67 7.24 2.90
C LEU A 136 -0.69 7.58 3.50
N ASN A 137 -0.90 8.83 3.92
CA ASN A 137 -2.16 9.29 4.49
C ASN A 137 -3.31 9.16 3.47
N GLN A 138 -3.08 9.52 2.20
CA GLN A 138 -4.07 9.32 1.13
C GLN A 138 -4.39 7.84 0.91
N GLN A 139 -3.40 6.94 1.02
CA GLN A 139 -3.63 5.50 0.92
C GLN A 139 -4.41 4.95 2.12
N GLU A 140 -4.11 5.42 3.33
CA GLU A 140 -4.83 5.05 4.56
C GLU A 140 -6.27 5.55 4.51
N GLU A 141 -6.50 6.82 4.16
CA GLU A 141 -7.82 7.41 3.95
C GLU A 141 -8.61 6.63 2.87
N LYS A 142 -7.95 6.27 1.76
CA LYS A 142 -8.58 5.44 0.73
C LYS A 142 -8.99 4.07 1.25
N LYS A 143 -8.15 3.46 2.09
CA LYS A 143 -8.45 2.16 2.70
C LYS A 143 -9.63 2.27 3.68
N ASP A 144 -9.65 3.31 4.51
CA ASP A 144 -10.70 3.55 5.50
C ASP A 144 -12.04 3.84 4.82
N LEU A 145 -12.07 4.71 3.80
CA LEU A 145 -13.29 4.98 3.04
C LEU A 145 -13.79 3.76 2.24
N THR A 146 -12.87 2.94 1.71
CA THR A 146 -13.23 1.65 1.10
C THR A 146 -13.87 0.72 2.12
N GLN A 147 -13.31 0.64 3.32
CA GLN A 147 -13.83 -0.18 4.40
C GLN A 147 -15.21 0.31 4.88
N ASN A 148 -15.40 1.63 4.98
CA ASN A 148 -16.68 2.24 5.31
C ASN A 148 -17.75 1.87 4.27
N LEU A 149 -17.41 1.89 2.98
CA LEU A 149 -18.31 1.47 1.91
C LEU A 149 -18.67 -0.02 2.01
N ILE A 150 -17.70 -0.89 2.29
CA ILE A 150 -17.93 -2.33 2.53
C ILE A 150 -18.89 -2.53 3.71
N GLU A 151 -18.70 -1.80 4.81
CA GLU A 151 -19.58 -1.88 5.97
C GLU A 151 -20.99 -1.36 5.68
N ALA A 152 -21.12 -0.29 4.89
CA ALA A 152 -22.40 0.24 4.47
C ALA A 152 -23.19 -0.82 3.68
N PHE A 153 -22.54 -1.53 2.74
CA PHE A 153 -23.14 -2.67 2.04
C PHE A 153 -23.53 -3.81 2.99
N LYS A 154 -22.70 -4.14 4.00
CA LYS A 154 -23.00 -5.20 4.98
C LYS A 154 -24.23 -4.92 5.83
N LYS A 155 -24.43 -3.65 6.20
CA LYS A 155 -25.50 -3.23 7.11
C LYS A 155 -26.81 -2.93 6.37
N GLU A 156 -26.82 -3.05 5.03
CA GLU A 156 -27.95 -2.68 4.17
C GLU A 156 -28.45 -1.24 4.44
N LEU A 157 -27.52 -0.35 4.81
CA LEU A 157 -27.80 1.04 5.13
C LEU A 157 -27.84 1.89 3.86
N ASP A 158 -28.30 3.13 4.01
CA ASP A 158 -28.18 4.14 2.95
C ASP A 158 -26.70 4.29 2.54
N LEU A 159 -26.41 3.90 1.29
CA LEU A 159 -25.07 3.92 0.71
C LEU A 159 -24.65 5.32 0.27
N THR A 160 -25.55 6.30 0.27
CA THR A 160 -25.35 7.62 -0.37
C THR A 160 -24.13 8.36 0.18
N GLU A 161 -24.00 8.44 1.50
CA GLU A 161 -22.88 9.16 2.14
C GLU A 161 -21.55 8.45 1.89
N ALA A 162 -21.48 7.15 2.19
CA ALA A 162 -20.28 6.34 2.01
C ALA A 162 -19.83 6.28 0.55
N ALA A 163 -20.78 6.17 -0.39
CA ALA A 163 -20.50 6.18 -1.83
C ALA A 163 -19.98 7.55 -2.28
N THR A 164 -20.55 8.65 -1.78
CA THR A 164 -20.11 10.01 -2.12
C THR A 164 -18.67 10.25 -1.68
N GLN A 165 -18.33 9.87 -0.44
CA GLN A 165 -16.96 9.99 0.09
C GLN A 165 -15.98 9.09 -0.69
N ALA A 166 -16.35 7.82 -0.91
CA ALA A 166 -15.51 6.87 -1.65
C ALA A 166 -15.28 7.29 -3.11
N LYS A 167 -16.28 7.89 -3.76
CA LYS A 167 -16.19 8.37 -5.15
C LYS A 167 -15.19 9.52 -5.30
N GLN A 168 -15.01 10.37 -4.29
CA GLN A 168 -14.03 11.47 -4.32
C GLN A 168 -12.58 10.98 -4.45
N LEU A 169 -12.31 9.73 -4.06
CA LEU A 169 -10.99 9.10 -4.15
C LEU A 169 -10.70 8.49 -5.54
N CYS A 170 -11.69 8.48 -6.41
CA CYS A 170 -11.61 7.85 -7.72
C CYS A 170 -11.20 8.90 -8.76
N SER A 171 -10.10 8.66 -9.47
CA SER A 171 -9.57 9.57 -10.49
C SER A 171 -10.45 9.62 -11.74
N ASP A 172 -11.20 8.55 -11.99
CA ASP A 172 -12.04 8.40 -13.16
C ASP A 172 -13.22 7.45 -12.91
N GLN A 173 -14.10 7.36 -13.90
CA GLN A 173 -15.28 6.52 -13.86
C GLN A 173 -14.96 5.02 -13.70
N LYS A 174 -13.89 4.51 -14.32
CA LYS A 174 -13.52 3.09 -14.22
C LYS A 174 -13.06 2.74 -12.81
N SER A 175 -12.24 3.60 -12.20
CA SER A 175 -11.78 3.44 -10.83
C SER A 175 -12.93 3.45 -9.82
N TRP A 176 -13.98 4.22 -10.11
CA TRP A 176 -15.21 4.21 -9.31
C TRP A 176 -16.01 2.91 -9.47
N ILE A 177 -16.23 2.44 -10.70
CA ILE A 177 -16.88 1.14 -10.95
C ILE A 177 -16.09 0.01 -10.30
N GLU A 178 -14.75 0.07 -10.36
CA GLU A 178 -13.87 -0.89 -9.73
C GLU A 178 -14.08 -0.96 -8.22
N LEU A 179 -14.03 0.20 -7.57
CA LEU A 179 -14.23 0.32 -6.13
C LEU A 179 -15.63 -0.17 -5.71
N LEU A 180 -16.68 0.23 -6.43
CA LEU A 180 -18.05 -0.19 -6.16
C LEU A 180 -18.23 -1.70 -6.22
N CYS A 181 -17.78 -2.32 -7.31
CA CYS A 181 -17.95 -3.75 -7.52
C CYS A 181 -17.14 -4.54 -6.48
N LYS A 182 -15.90 -4.14 -6.22
CA LYS A 182 -15.05 -4.75 -5.19
C LYS A 182 -15.67 -4.63 -3.80
N ALA A 183 -16.09 -3.43 -3.40
CA ALA A 183 -16.70 -3.20 -2.09
C ALA A 183 -17.99 -4.03 -1.92
N SER A 184 -18.84 -4.06 -2.95
CA SER A 184 -20.07 -4.86 -2.94
C SER A 184 -19.77 -6.35 -2.80
N LEU A 185 -18.82 -6.91 -3.57
CA LEU A 185 -18.46 -8.32 -3.52
C LEU A 185 -17.77 -8.71 -2.19
N GLN A 186 -16.86 -7.88 -1.69
CA GLN A 186 -16.18 -8.11 -0.41
C GLN A 186 -17.08 -7.94 0.82
N SER A 187 -18.25 -7.30 0.64
CA SER A 187 -19.26 -7.22 1.68
C SER A 187 -20.02 -8.54 1.89
N LEU A 188 -19.99 -9.46 0.92
CA LEU A 188 -20.76 -10.70 0.94
C LEU A 188 -20.12 -11.74 1.86
N ASP A 189 -20.94 -12.37 2.69
CA ASP A 189 -20.57 -13.54 3.50
C ASP A 189 -21.42 -14.74 3.08
N VAL A 190 -21.07 -15.30 1.92
CA VAL A 190 -21.77 -16.44 1.30
C VAL A 190 -21.75 -17.67 2.20
N SER A 191 -20.67 -17.86 2.97
CA SER A 191 -20.55 -18.97 3.94
C SER A 191 -21.56 -18.89 5.07
N LYS A 192 -21.85 -17.68 5.55
CA LYS A 192 -22.75 -17.47 6.69
C LYS A 192 -24.22 -17.35 6.27
N PHE A 193 -24.47 -16.67 5.17
CA PHE A 193 -25.82 -16.24 4.75
C PHE A 193 -26.34 -17.00 3.52
N GLY A 194 -25.48 -17.73 2.82
CA GLY A 194 -25.82 -18.44 1.60
C GLY A 194 -25.96 -17.52 0.38
N ILE A 195 -26.19 -18.16 -0.79
CA ILE A 195 -26.24 -17.47 -2.08
C ILE A 195 -27.42 -16.50 -2.17
N GLN A 196 -28.62 -16.88 -1.70
CA GLN A 196 -29.83 -16.06 -1.87
C GLN A 196 -29.76 -14.72 -1.14
N GLN A 197 -29.32 -14.72 0.12
CA GLN A 197 -29.15 -13.48 0.88
C GLN A 197 -28.00 -12.63 0.31
N SER A 198 -26.91 -13.28 -0.11
CA SER A 198 -25.79 -12.58 -0.78
C SER A 198 -26.22 -11.93 -2.10
N GLN A 199 -27.15 -12.53 -2.85
CA GLN A 199 -27.74 -11.93 -4.05
C GLN A 199 -28.56 -10.68 -3.72
N GLN A 200 -29.37 -10.72 -2.66
CA GLN A 200 -30.14 -9.57 -2.21
C GLN A 200 -29.23 -8.41 -1.82
N GLN A 201 -28.18 -8.69 -1.04
CA GLN A 201 -27.18 -7.69 -0.65
C GLN A 201 -26.45 -7.13 -1.88
N PHE A 202 -26.00 -7.97 -2.81
CA PHE A 202 -25.35 -7.52 -4.05
C PHE A 202 -26.27 -6.59 -4.87
N SER A 203 -27.58 -6.85 -4.89
CA SER A 203 -28.54 -6.03 -5.67
C SER A 203 -28.58 -4.55 -5.27
N GLN A 204 -28.08 -4.19 -4.07
CA GLN A 204 -27.96 -2.80 -3.62
C GLN A 204 -27.00 -1.96 -4.49
N LEU A 205 -26.07 -2.58 -5.24
CA LEU A 205 -25.17 -1.83 -6.12
C LEU A 205 -25.86 -1.35 -7.41
N ILE A 206 -27.00 -1.92 -7.78
CA ILE A 206 -27.64 -1.72 -9.08
C ILE A 206 -28.00 -0.25 -9.35
N PRO A 207 -28.62 0.51 -8.43
CA PRO A 207 -28.94 1.92 -8.67
C PRO A 207 -27.70 2.76 -9.00
N MET A 208 -26.56 2.48 -8.34
CA MET A 208 -25.31 3.20 -8.60
C MET A 208 -24.70 2.79 -9.94
N LEU A 209 -24.69 1.50 -10.28
CA LEU A 209 -24.19 1.04 -11.59
C LEU A 209 -25.00 1.59 -12.76
N LYS A 210 -26.33 1.76 -12.61
CA LYS A 210 -27.17 2.37 -13.67
C LYS A 210 -26.75 3.78 -14.04
N GLN A 211 -26.15 4.53 -13.11
CA GLN A 211 -25.69 5.89 -13.36
C GLN A 211 -24.33 5.92 -14.07
N GLU A 212 -23.56 4.83 -13.95
CA GLU A 212 -22.17 4.78 -14.41
C GLU A 212 -21.99 3.98 -15.70
N ILE A 213 -22.71 2.86 -15.84
CA ILE A 213 -22.56 1.96 -16.99
C ILE A 213 -23.43 2.45 -18.15
N ASN A 214 -22.82 3.22 -19.05
CA ASN A 214 -23.50 3.83 -20.20
C ASN A 214 -22.94 3.41 -21.57
N SER A 215 -22.01 2.45 -21.59
CA SER A 215 -21.37 1.98 -22.83
C SER A 215 -20.99 0.50 -22.75
N VAL A 216 -20.98 -0.15 -23.92
CA VAL A 216 -20.55 -1.54 -24.10
C VAL A 216 -19.14 -1.80 -23.52
N HIS A 217 -18.25 -0.82 -23.63
CA HIS A 217 -16.89 -0.91 -23.07
C HIS A 217 -16.90 -1.02 -21.54
N LEU A 218 -17.75 -0.24 -20.86
CA LEU A 218 -17.87 -0.31 -19.40
C LEU A 218 -18.58 -1.59 -18.94
N GLN A 219 -19.53 -2.10 -19.72
CA GLN A 219 -20.14 -3.41 -19.46
C GLN A 219 -19.10 -4.53 -19.53
N GLY A 220 -18.26 -4.54 -20.58
CA GLY A 220 -17.16 -5.51 -20.72
C GLY A 220 -16.13 -5.40 -19.58
N PHE A 221 -15.77 -4.16 -19.20
CA PHE A 221 -14.91 -3.92 -18.05
C PHE A 221 -15.49 -4.48 -16.74
N LEU A 222 -16.79 -4.29 -16.49
CA LEU A 222 -17.47 -4.83 -15.32
C LEU A 222 -17.51 -6.37 -15.33
N MET A 223 -17.67 -7.00 -16.50
CA MET A 223 -17.58 -8.46 -16.64
C MET A 223 -16.21 -8.99 -16.22
N ASP A 224 -15.13 -8.38 -16.71
CA ASP A 224 -13.76 -8.79 -16.38
C ASP A 224 -13.46 -8.58 -14.90
N LEU A 225 -13.97 -7.50 -14.32
CA LEU A 225 -13.83 -7.24 -12.90
C LEU A 225 -14.58 -8.26 -12.03
N LEU A 226 -15.84 -8.56 -12.37
CA LEU A 226 -16.62 -9.58 -11.68
C LEU A 226 -15.91 -10.95 -11.75
N MET A 227 -15.36 -11.30 -12.91
CA MET A 227 -14.56 -12.51 -13.08
C MET A 227 -13.35 -12.52 -12.15
N LYS A 228 -12.56 -11.44 -12.15
CA LYS A 228 -11.35 -11.32 -11.34
C LYS A 228 -11.66 -11.44 -9.85
N GLU A 229 -12.62 -10.67 -9.33
CA GLU A 229 -12.93 -10.64 -7.91
C GLU A 229 -13.51 -11.98 -7.42
N CYS A 230 -14.38 -12.63 -8.19
CA CYS A 230 -14.89 -13.97 -7.88
C CYS A 230 -13.82 -15.06 -7.97
N TYR A 231 -12.77 -14.88 -8.78
CA TYR A 231 -11.66 -15.83 -8.87
C TYR A 231 -10.66 -15.68 -7.72
N GLU A 232 -10.29 -14.44 -7.39
CA GLU A 232 -9.29 -14.13 -6.37
C GLU A 232 -9.79 -14.44 -4.94
N HIS A 233 -11.11 -14.49 -4.73
CA HIS A 233 -11.73 -14.77 -3.44
C HIS A 233 -12.52 -16.10 -3.50
N PRO A 234 -11.97 -17.22 -2.97
CA PRO A 234 -12.61 -18.53 -3.06
C PRO A 234 -14.05 -18.59 -2.53
N SER A 235 -14.37 -17.79 -1.51
CA SER A 235 -15.73 -17.67 -0.94
C SER A 235 -16.76 -17.09 -1.91
N LEU A 236 -16.31 -16.42 -2.98
CA LEU A 236 -17.15 -15.76 -3.99
C LEU A 236 -17.24 -16.55 -5.30
N CYS A 237 -16.54 -17.68 -5.42
CA CYS A 237 -16.51 -18.46 -6.66
C CYS A 237 -17.91 -18.91 -7.13
N GLU A 238 -18.80 -19.21 -6.19
CA GLU A 238 -20.19 -19.59 -6.49
C GLU A 238 -21.10 -18.38 -6.81
N MET A 239 -20.64 -17.16 -6.55
CA MET A 239 -21.41 -15.93 -6.76
C MET A 239 -21.29 -15.35 -8.18
N PHE A 240 -20.33 -15.80 -8.99
CA PHE A 240 -20.13 -15.23 -10.34
C PHE A 240 -21.41 -15.25 -11.18
N LYS A 241 -22.02 -16.43 -11.38
CA LYS A 241 -23.27 -16.55 -12.13
C LYS A 241 -24.44 -15.82 -11.46
N PRO A 242 -24.71 -15.99 -10.15
CA PRO A 242 -25.72 -15.21 -9.42
C PRO A 242 -25.62 -13.69 -9.64
N CYS A 243 -24.43 -13.12 -9.50
CA CYS A 243 -24.18 -11.69 -9.71
C CYS A 243 -24.39 -11.29 -11.18
N LEU A 244 -23.89 -12.08 -12.13
CA LEU A 244 -24.10 -11.84 -13.55
C LEU A 244 -25.58 -11.79 -13.93
N MET A 245 -26.38 -12.72 -13.40
CA MET A 245 -27.83 -12.75 -13.64
C MET A 245 -28.52 -11.49 -13.11
N ILE A 246 -28.11 -10.98 -11.93
CA ILE A 246 -28.64 -9.71 -11.39
C ILE A 246 -28.30 -8.55 -12.33
N LEU A 247 -27.05 -8.48 -12.81
CA LEU A 247 -26.61 -7.43 -13.73
C LEU A 247 -27.35 -7.48 -15.07
N TYR A 248 -27.56 -8.68 -15.62
CA TYR A 248 -28.33 -8.90 -16.85
C TYR A 248 -29.80 -8.48 -16.67
N ASN A 249 -30.47 -9.00 -15.65
CA ASN A 249 -31.89 -8.70 -15.38
C ASN A 249 -32.13 -7.22 -15.10
N ALA A 250 -31.15 -6.53 -14.52
CA ALA A 250 -31.19 -5.10 -14.25
C ALA A 250 -30.85 -4.22 -15.46
N GLN A 251 -30.54 -4.83 -16.62
CA GLN A 251 -30.09 -4.15 -17.85
C GLN A 251 -28.80 -3.34 -17.64
N ILE A 252 -27.91 -3.82 -16.77
CA ILE A 252 -26.57 -3.25 -16.63
C ILE A 252 -25.63 -3.83 -17.68
N ILE A 253 -25.76 -5.11 -17.99
CA ILE A 253 -24.94 -5.82 -18.98
C ILE A 253 -25.86 -6.48 -19.99
N ASP A 254 -25.63 -6.18 -21.27
CA ASP A 254 -26.41 -6.73 -22.37
C ASP A 254 -25.98 -8.16 -22.70
N GLY A 255 -26.92 -8.98 -23.19
CA GLY A 255 -26.67 -10.36 -23.61
C GLY A 255 -25.54 -10.49 -24.63
N ASN A 256 -25.46 -9.56 -25.57
CA ASN A 256 -24.38 -9.50 -26.57
C ASN A 256 -22.98 -9.31 -25.94
N VAL A 257 -22.89 -8.55 -24.84
CA VAL A 257 -21.62 -8.38 -24.11
C VAL A 257 -21.25 -9.66 -23.39
N ILE A 258 -22.22 -10.36 -22.80
CA ILE A 258 -22.02 -11.64 -22.14
C ILE A 258 -21.54 -12.70 -23.14
N ILE A 259 -22.14 -12.76 -24.34
CA ILE A 259 -21.71 -13.66 -25.42
C ILE A 259 -20.28 -13.31 -25.87
N ALA A 260 -20.01 -12.02 -26.14
CA ALA A 260 -18.69 -11.59 -26.56
C ALA A 260 -17.61 -11.89 -25.52
N TRP A 261 -17.90 -11.65 -24.24
CA TRP A 261 -17.04 -12.03 -23.12
C TRP A 261 -16.82 -13.55 -23.07
N TYR A 262 -17.89 -14.34 -23.22
CA TYR A 262 -17.79 -15.80 -23.22
C TYR A 262 -16.87 -16.33 -24.33
N GLU A 263 -16.88 -15.72 -25.51
CA GLU A 263 -16.09 -16.16 -26.65
C GLU A 263 -14.64 -15.65 -26.62
N ARG A 264 -14.40 -14.45 -26.10
CA ARG A 264 -13.12 -13.74 -26.29
C ARG A 264 -12.33 -13.51 -25.02
N ALA A 265 -12.98 -13.49 -23.85
CA ALA A 265 -12.30 -13.15 -22.61
C ALA A 265 -11.16 -14.12 -22.29
N GLN A 266 -10.10 -13.56 -21.70
CA GLN A 266 -8.89 -14.25 -21.31
C GLN A 266 -8.63 -14.03 -19.83
N GLY A 267 -7.78 -14.85 -19.24
CA GLY A 267 -7.33 -14.68 -17.87
C GLY A 267 -7.84 -15.75 -16.90
N ASN A 268 -7.41 -15.59 -15.66
CA ASN A 268 -7.68 -16.54 -14.59
C ASN A 268 -9.17 -16.53 -14.25
N GLY A 269 -9.78 -17.71 -14.17
CA GLY A 269 -11.22 -17.86 -13.93
C GLY A 269 -12.08 -18.02 -15.17
N LYS A 270 -11.61 -17.64 -16.38
CA LYS A 270 -12.40 -17.78 -17.61
C LYS A 270 -12.93 -19.19 -17.84
N ALA A 271 -12.08 -20.21 -17.67
CA ALA A 271 -12.46 -21.61 -17.87
C ALA A 271 -13.49 -22.07 -16.83
N THR A 272 -13.32 -21.66 -15.56
CA THR A 272 -14.22 -22.00 -14.45
C THR A 272 -15.58 -21.37 -14.66
N PHE A 273 -15.61 -20.06 -14.87
CA PHE A 273 -16.85 -19.29 -14.97
C PHE A 273 -17.56 -19.48 -16.31
N GLY A 274 -16.81 -19.73 -17.39
CA GLY A 274 -17.39 -20.19 -18.66
C GLY A 274 -18.22 -21.46 -18.48
N LYS A 275 -17.77 -22.42 -17.69
CA LYS A 275 -18.58 -23.62 -17.38
C LYS A 275 -19.84 -23.28 -16.58
N GLN A 276 -19.75 -22.37 -15.61
CA GLN A 276 -20.91 -21.96 -14.80
C GLN A 276 -22.03 -21.34 -15.66
N ILE A 277 -21.66 -20.51 -16.65
CA ILE A 277 -22.63 -19.76 -17.45
C ILE A 277 -22.94 -20.39 -18.82
N PHE A 278 -22.34 -21.53 -19.18
CA PHE A 278 -22.49 -22.14 -20.51
C PHE A 278 -23.96 -22.23 -20.97
N ARG A 279 -24.85 -22.83 -20.16
CA ARG A 279 -26.28 -22.95 -20.50
C ARG A 279 -26.98 -21.60 -20.67
N PHE A 280 -26.54 -20.59 -19.93
CA PHE A 280 -27.11 -19.24 -20.03
C PHE A 280 -26.67 -18.56 -21.33
N VAL A 281 -25.41 -18.75 -21.74
CA VAL A 281 -24.91 -18.24 -23.03
C VAL A 281 -25.57 -18.94 -24.21
N GLU A 282 -25.76 -20.25 -24.15
CA GLU A 282 -26.49 -20.98 -25.20
C GLU A 282 -27.94 -20.49 -25.33
N TRP A 283 -28.59 -20.17 -24.20
CA TRP A 283 -29.91 -19.55 -24.21
C TRP A 283 -29.89 -18.16 -24.84
N LEU A 284 -28.94 -17.29 -24.47
CA LEU A 284 -28.79 -15.95 -25.07
C LEU A 284 -28.52 -15.98 -26.58
N LYS A 285 -27.85 -17.02 -27.09
CA LYS A 285 -27.58 -17.18 -28.53
C LYS A 285 -28.79 -17.66 -29.33
N ALA A 286 -29.78 -18.24 -28.65
CA ALA A 286 -31.00 -18.76 -29.27
C ALA A 286 -32.15 -17.74 -29.26
N GLU A 287 -32.01 -16.66 -28.49
CA GLU A 287 -32.91 -15.49 -28.45
C GLU A 287 -32.64 -14.55 -29.65
#